data_AF-A0A1H7XHY2-F1
#
_entry.id   AF-A0A1H7XHY2-F1
#
_cell.length_a   1.000
_cell.length_b   1.000
_cell.length_c   1.000
_cell.angle_alpha   90.00
_cell.angle_beta   90.00
_cell.angle_gamma   90.00
#
_symmetry.space_group_name_H-M   'P 1'
#
loop_
_entity.id
_entity.type
_entity.pdbx_description
1 polymer ?
#
loop_
_entity_poly.entity_id
_entity_poly.type
_entity_poly.pdbx_seq_one_letter_code
_entity_poly.pdbx_strand_id
1 'polypeptide(L)'
;MMIRLLSGVAAAMVAFSGTAAAYPVEGAPELTDNDLYKAAELAGTACPAKKGTSRASTEKYLRALAACLGKAWRQEPVQVEIHYDPGTRKKVHKSWPFPVPGGLYVALADDWVKAKSDAAVFYGMAAAYGEYMQIQAGITKAARSLDHHGDDKELDEQERRYSYQRACLAGAAAKALGRTPRTGAPSLKGNALHWFTQGFKAGGPGGCNTWKAPSSKVS
;
A
#
# COMPACT_ATOMS: atom_id res chain seq x y z
N MET A 1 -59.63 8.29 49.02
CA MET A 1 -59.43 7.16 48.08
C MET A 1 -59.66 7.68 46.68
N MET A 2 -58.83 7.26 45.71
CA MET A 2 -58.74 7.68 44.29
C MET A 2 -57.83 8.88 43.98
N ILE A 3 -56.54 8.59 43.76
CA ILE A 3 -55.63 9.40 42.92
C ILE A 3 -55.54 8.68 41.57
N ARG A 4 -55.89 9.37 40.48
CA ARG A 4 -55.67 8.92 39.09
C ARG A 4 -54.22 9.19 38.72
N LEU A 5 -53.45 8.14 38.42
CA LEU A 5 -52.13 8.24 37.83
C LEU A 5 -52.23 8.02 36.32
N LEU A 6 -51.78 9.03 35.57
CA LEU A 6 -51.57 8.99 34.13
C LEU A 6 -50.32 8.14 33.83
N SER A 7 -50.50 7.04 33.12
CA SER A 7 -49.40 6.21 32.62
C SER A 7 -48.77 6.87 31.40
N GLY A 8 -47.63 7.54 31.59
CA GLY A 8 -46.77 8.00 30.50
C GLY A 8 -45.88 6.86 30.00
N VAL A 9 -46.05 6.46 28.74
CA VAL A 9 -45.13 5.53 28.07
C VAL A 9 -43.96 6.35 27.51
N ALA A 10 -42.82 6.31 28.19
CA ALA A 10 -41.56 6.80 27.63
C ALA A 10 -40.97 5.71 26.75
N ALA A 11 -41.12 5.84 25.43
CA ALA A 11 -40.41 5.01 24.45
C ALA A 11 -38.93 5.41 24.47
N ALA A 12 -38.10 4.60 25.14
CA ALA A 12 -36.65 4.73 25.06
C ALA A 12 -36.18 4.33 23.65
N MET A 13 -35.85 5.31 22.82
CA MET A 13 -35.10 5.06 21.58
C MET A 13 -33.68 4.65 21.97
N VAL A 14 -33.41 3.36 21.96
CA VAL A 14 -32.04 2.84 21.99
C VAL A 14 -31.43 3.16 20.63
N ALA A 15 -30.66 4.25 20.56
CA ALA A 15 -29.82 4.53 19.41
C ALA A 15 -28.75 3.43 19.35
N PHE A 16 -28.92 2.46 18.44
CA PHE A 16 -27.84 1.60 18.02
C PHE A 16 -26.82 2.48 17.30
N SER A 17 -25.82 2.96 18.03
CA SER A 17 -24.54 3.37 17.46
C SER A 17 -23.91 2.12 16.86
N GLY A 18 -24.24 1.84 15.60
CA GLY A 18 -23.61 0.79 14.83
C GLY A 18 -22.11 1.02 14.86
N THR A 19 -21.40 0.24 15.66
CA THR A 19 -19.98 0.02 15.47
C THR A 19 -19.82 -0.38 14.01
N ALA A 20 -19.07 0.40 13.23
CA ALA A 20 -18.69 0.04 11.88
C ALA A 20 -17.88 -1.27 11.97
N ALA A 21 -18.60 -2.39 11.99
CA ALA A 21 -18.03 -3.72 12.03
C ALA A 21 -17.13 -3.82 10.80
N ALA A 22 -15.91 -4.30 10.99
CA ALA A 22 -15.16 -4.81 9.87
C ALA A 22 -16.08 -5.81 9.16
N TYR A 23 -16.40 -5.57 7.88
CA TYR A 23 -16.98 -6.61 7.05
C TYR A 23 -15.97 -7.77 7.11
N PRO A 24 -16.28 -8.89 7.78
CA PRO A 24 -15.26 -9.89 8.03
C PRO A 24 -14.90 -10.49 6.69
N VAL A 25 -13.61 -10.44 6.35
CA VAL A 25 -13.07 -11.26 5.27
C VAL A 25 -13.13 -12.69 5.78
N GLU A 26 -14.18 -13.43 5.42
CA GLU A 26 -14.42 -14.78 5.89
C GLU A 26 -13.57 -15.80 5.14
N GLY A 27 -13.13 -16.85 5.83
CA GLY A 27 -12.47 -17.99 5.19
C GLY A 27 -11.08 -17.74 4.57
N ALA A 28 -10.49 -16.56 4.73
CA ALA A 28 -9.18 -16.22 4.15
C ALA A 28 -8.15 -15.78 5.23
N PRO A 29 -7.67 -16.70 6.09
CA PRO A 29 -6.66 -16.39 7.12
C PRO A 29 -5.34 -15.86 6.54
N GLU A 30 -5.01 -16.19 5.29
CA GLU A 30 -3.85 -15.64 4.59
C GLU A 30 -3.93 -14.13 4.38
N LEU A 31 -5.13 -13.54 4.44
CA LEU A 31 -5.37 -12.10 4.35
C LEU A 31 -5.41 -11.44 5.72
N THR A 32 -5.91 -12.12 6.75
CA THR A 32 -6.19 -11.52 8.06
C THR A 32 -5.16 -11.88 9.14
N ASP A 33 -4.57 -13.07 9.09
CA ASP A 33 -3.66 -13.63 10.10
C ASP A 33 -2.26 -13.99 9.57
N ASN A 34 -1.92 -13.44 8.40
CA ASN A 34 -0.64 -13.66 7.73
C ASN A 34 0.59 -13.33 8.61
N ASP A 35 1.63 -14.16 8.52
CA ASP A 35 2.89 -13.95 9.25
C ASP A 35 3.63 -12.66 8.86
N LEU A 36 3.38 -12.12 7.66
CA LEU A 36 3.89 -10.81 7.26
C LEU A 36 3.52 -9.73 8.29
N TYR A 37 2.33 -9.79 8.89
CA TYR A 37 1.89 -8.79 9.89
C TYR A 37 2.54 -8.97 11.26
N LYS A 38 3.20 -10.10 11.51
CA LYS A 38 3.94 -10.38 12.75
C LYS A 38 5.41 -9.99 12.64
N ALA A 39 5.88 -9.67 11.43
CA ALA A 39 7.26 -9.29 11.20
C ALA A 39 7.60 -7.96 11.91
N ALA A 40 8.84 -7.86 12.36
CA ALA A 40 9.36 -6.69 13.05
C ALA A 40 9.42 -5.44 12.16
N GLU A 41 9.72 -4.29 12.77
CA GLU A 41 10.04 -3.07 12.02
C GLU A 41 11.17 -3.32 11.02
N LEU A 42 11.09 -2.64 9.88
CA LEU A 42 12.10 -2.70 8.85
C LEU A 42 13.43 -2.12 9.35
N ALA A 43 14.53 -2.68 8.86
CA ALA A 43 15.86 -2.21 9.25
C ALA A 43 16.11 -0.79 8.73
N GLY A 44 16.46 0.13 9.63
CA GLY A 44 16.95 1.45 9.25
C GLY A 44 18.14 1.30 8.29
N THR A 45 17.97 1.78 7.06
CA THR A 45 18.91 1.53 5.96
C THR A 45 19.29 2.82 5.28
N ALA A 46 20.57 3.16 5.32
CA ALA A 46 21.09 4.29 4.55
C ALA A 46 20.96 4.00 3.06
N CYS A 47 20.35 4.92 2.31
CA CYS A 47 20.22 4.82 0.87
C CYS A 47 20.85 6.02 0.16
N PRO A 48 22.13 5.92 -0.27
CA PRO A 48 22.82 7.03 -0.92
C PRO A 48 22.40 7.24 -2.39
N ALA A 49 21.34 6.54 -2.85
CA ALA A 49 20.86 6.64 -4.22
C ALA A 49 20.39 8.07 -4.53
N LYS A 50 20.99 8.68 -5.55
CA LYS A 50 20.59 10.01 -6.04
C LYS A 50 20.01 9.87 -7.43
N LYS A 51 18.82 10.44 -7.61
CA LYS A 51 18.17 10.49 -8.91
C LYS A 51 18.78 11.60 -9.76
N GLY A 52 19.11 11.31 -11.02
CA GLY A 52 19.39 12.32 -12.04
C GLY A 52 18.23 12.49 -13.02
N THR A 53 18.38 13.37 -14.00
CA THR A 53 17.31 13.69 -14.99
C THR A 53 17.60 13.13 -16.39
N SER A 54 18.48 12.13 -16.48
CA SER A 54 18.74 11.37 -17.70
C SER A 54 18.28 9.93 -17.54
N ARG A 55 17.99 9.24 -18.65
CA ARG A 55 17.60 7.83 -18.66
C ARG A 55 18.59 6.98 -17.86
N ALA A 56 19.88 7.02 -18.20
CA ALA A 56 20.92 6.23 -17.54
C ALA A 56 20.99 6.50 -16.03
N SER A 57 20.89 7.77 -15.61
CA SER A 57 20.91 8.12 -14.19
C SER A 57 19.65 7.65 -13.44
N THR A 58 18.50 7.65 -14.11
CA THR A 58 17.24 7.16 -13.55
C THR A 58 17.27 5.64 -13.43
N GLU A 59 17.72 4.92 -14.45
CA GLU A 59 17.89 3.46 -14.39
C GLU A 59 18.85 3.03 -13.27
N LYS A 60 19.99 3.72 -13.12
CA LYS A 60 20.93 3.50 -12.00
C LYS A 60 20.25 3.75 -10.65
N TYR A 61 19.47 4.83 -10.55
CA TYR A 61 18.72 5.15 -9.33
C TYR A 61 17.68 4.08 -8.98
N LEU A 62 16.92 3.57 -9.96
CA LEU A 62 15.91 2.53 -9.76
C LEU A 62 16.51 1.23 -9.20
N ARG A 63 17.64 0.78 -9.78
CA ARG A 63 18.37 -0.40 -9.31
C ARG A 63 18.93 -0.22 -7.90
N ALA A 64 19.54 0.94 -7.64
CA ALA A 64 20.09 1.26 -6.32
C ALA A 64 18.98 1.35 -5.26
N LEU A 65 17.83 1.95 -5.60
CA LEU A 65 16.68 2.04 -4.71
C LEU A 65 16.10 0.66 -4.39
N ALA A 66 15.94 -0.22 -5.39
CA ALA A 66 15.51 -1.59 -5.17
C ALA A 66 16.46 -2.35 -4.23
N ALA A 67 17.78 -2.16 -4.38
CA ALA A 67 18.77 -2.74 -3.47
C ALA A 67 18.64 -2.20 -2.04
N CYS A 68 18.37 -0.90 -1.86
CA CYS A 68 18.09 -0.32 -0.53
C CYS A 68 16.83 -0.91 0.10
N LEU A 69 15.77 -1.07 -0.70
CA LEU A 69 14.52 -1.68 -0.24
C LEU A 69 14.75 -3.14 0.18
N GLY A 70 15.47 -3.94 -0.63
CA GLY A 70 15.83 -5.31 -0.27
C GLY A 70 16.57 -5.41 1.07
N LYS A 71 17.54 -4.53 1.32
CA LYS A 71 18.24 -4.46 2.61
C LYS A 71 17.29 -4.13 3.78
N ALA A 72 16.40 -3.14 3.61
CA ALA A 72 15.43 -2.77 4.64
C ALA A 72 14.48 -3.94 4.98
N TRP A 73 14.08 -4.71 3.96
CA TRP A 73 13.24 -5.91 4.07
C TRP A 73 14.00 -7.20 4.41
N ARG A 74 15.33 -7.14 4.58
CA ARG A 74 16.22 -8.29 4.80
C ARG A 74 16.04 -9.39 3.75
N GLN A 75 15.86 -8.99 2.49
CA GLN A 75 15.73 -9.88 1.36
C GLN A 75 17.03 -9.99 0.59
N GLU A 76 17.19 -11.11 -0.12
CA GLU A 76 18.19 -11.24 -1.16
C GLU A 76 17.98 -10.19 -2.26
N PRO A 77 19.04 -9.79 -2.98
CA PRO A 77 18.91 -8.84 -4.09
C PRO A 77 17.92 -9.33 -5.15
N VAL A 78 16.94 -8.47 -5.46
CA VAL A 78 15.97 -8.73 -6.54
C VAL A 78 16.48 -8.20 -7.87
N GLN A 79 16.05 -8.83 -8.96
CA GLN A 79 16.31 -8.29 -10.30
C GLN A 79 15.42 -7.06 -10.56
N VAL A 80 15.94 -6.12 -11.35
CA VAL A 80 15.17 -4.98 -11.86
C VAL A 80 15.27 -4.98 -13.38
N GLU A 81 14.21 -5.38 -14.05
CA GLU A 81 14.08 -5.23 -15.49
C GLU A 81 13.52 -3.84 -15.80
N ILE A 82 14.09 -3.15 -16.79
CA ILE A 82 13.66 -1.80 -17.15
C ILE A 82 13.46 -1.74 -18.65
N HIS A 83 12.24 -1.41 -19.06
CA HIS A 83 11.90 -1.13 -20.44
C HIS A 83 11.59 0.36 -20.59
N TYR A 84 12.40 1.07 -21.38
CA TYR A 84 12.21 2.49 -21.60
C TYR A 84 11.40 2.75 -22.86
N ASP A 85 10.23 3.36 -22.70
CA ASP A 85 9.42 3.92 -23.78
C ASP A 85 9.02 5.37 -23.43
N PRO A 86 9.63 6.39 -24.07
CA PRO A 86 9.27 7.79 -23.82
C PRO A 86 7.85 8.14 -24.29
N GLY A 87 7.23 7.26 -25.08
CA GLY A 87 6.02 7.56 -25.83
C GLY A 87 6.26 8.57 -26.94
N THR A 88 5.17 9.17 -27.37
CA THR A 88 5.17 10.18 -28.43
C THR A 88 4.45 11.43 -27.95
N ARG A 89 4.55 12.52 -28.73
CA ARG A 89 3.75 13.73 -28.46
C ARG A 89 2.24 13.46 -28.41
N LYS A 90 1.74 12.44 -29.13
CA LYS A 90 0.32 12.06 -29.18
C LYS A 90 -0.08 11.03 -28.12
N LYS A 91 0.89 10.29 -27.57
CA LYS A 91 0.67 9.25 -26.57
C LYS A 91 1.74 9.35 -25.49
N VAL A 92 1.39 10.07 -24.42
CA VAL A 92 2.27 10.22 -23.25
C VAL A 92 2.17 8.96 -22.41
N HIS A 93 3.29 8.24 -22.28
CA HIS A 93 3.40 7.11 -21.37
C HIS A 93 3.72 7.57 -19.95
N LYS A 94 3.30 6.77 -18.97
CA LYS A 94 3.60 6.95 -17.55
C LYS A 94 4.43 5.79 -17.07
N SER A 95 5.42 6.09 -16.25
CA SER A 95 6.24 5.06 -15.67
C SER A 95 5.42 4.24 -14.67
N TRP A 96 5.58 2.92 -14.72
CA TRP A 96 4.82 1.99 -13.90
C TRP A 96 5.69 0.80 -13.50
N PRO A 97 6.07 0.68 -12.22
CA PRO A 97 6.73 -0.50 -11.70
C PRO A 97 5.70 -1.55 -11.28
N PHE A 98 6.05 -2.83 -11.45
CA PHE A 98 5.25 -3.94 -10.93
C PHE A 98 6.15 -5.15 -10.62
N PRO A 99 5.75 -6.00 -9.67
CA PRO A 99 6.48 -7.22 -9.37
C PRO A 99 6.39 -8.25 -10.50
N VAL A 100 7.48 -8.97 -10.70
CA VAL A 100 7.60 -10.13 -11.61
C VAL A 100 8.30 -11.27 -10.85
N PRO A 101 8.27 -12.52 -11.35
CA PRO A 101 9.05 -13.59 -10.74
C PRO A 101 10.53 -13.19 -10.60
N GLY A 102 11.07 -13.28 -9.39
CA GLY A 102 12.47 -12.92 -9.10
C GLY A 102 12.78 -11.42 -8.96
N GLY A 103 11.81 -10.51 -9.10
CA GLY A 103 12.03 -9.10 -8.78
C GLY A 103 10.98 -8.13 -9.30
N LEU A 104 11.45 -7.03 -9.90
CA LEU A 104 10.62 -5.92 -10.36
C LEU A 104 10.83 -5.67 -11.86
N TYR A 105 9.74 -5.37 -12.56
CA TYR A 105 9.77 -4.78 -13.88
C TYR A 105 9.39 -3.30 -13.77
N VAL A 106 10.04 -2.44 -14.54
CA VAL A 106 9.71 -1.02 -14.64
C VAL A 106 9.48 -0.66 -16.10
N ALA A 107 8.22 -0.39 -16.45
CA ALA A 107 7.91 0.41 -17.63
C ALA A 107 8.35 1.83 -17.32
N LEU A 108 9.45 2.29 -17.93
CA LEU A 108 10.05 3.60 -17.68
C LEU A 108 9.69 4.54 -18.82
N ALA A 109 9.22 5.74 -18.48
CA ALA A 109 8.87 6.78 -19.43
C ALA A 109 9.48 8.14 -19.03
N ASP A 110 9.24 9.15 -19.86
CA ASP A 110 9.78 10.50 -19.70
C ASP A 110 9.34 11.18 -18.39
N ASP A 111 8.20 10.79 -17.81
CA ASP A 111 7.69 11.38 -16.58
C ASP A 111 8.62 11.13 -15.38
N TRP A 112 9.22 9.94 -15.28
CA TRP A 112 10.22 9.65 -14.25
C TRP A 112 11.59 10.14 -14.67
N VAL A 113 11.99 9.94 -15.93
CA VAL A 113 13.32 10.35 -16.42
C VAL A 113 13.53 11.86 -16.29
N LYS A 114 12.53 12.68 -16.64
CA LYS A 114 12.65 14.15 -16.63
C LYS A 114 12.24 14.78 -15.31
N ALA A 115 11.63 14.03 -14.38
CA ALA A 115 11.22 14.58 -13.10
C ALA A 115 12.42 15.06 -12.28
N LYS A 116 12.37 16.29 -11.77
CA LYS A 116 13.41 16.86 -10.91
C LYS A 116 13.39 16.30 -9.48
N SER A 117 12.20 15.90 -9.03
CA SER A 117 11.99 15.20 -7.76
C SER A 117 11.97 13.69 -7.97
N ASP A 118 12.43 12.96 -6.97
CA ASP A 118 12.38 11.50 -6.92
C ASP A 118 11.15 10.97 -6.19
N ALA A 119 10.31 11.82 -5.60
CA ALA A 119 9.25 11.40 -4.69
C ALA A 119 8.24 10.42 -5.33
N ALA A 120 7.80 10.70 -6.57
CA ALA A 120 6.91 9.79 -7.30
C ALA A 120 7.61 8.48 -7.69
N VAL A 121 8.90 8.55 -8.04
CA VAL A 121 9.73 7.38 -8.38
C VAL A 121 9.90 6.49 -7.15
N PHE A 122 10.20 7.11 -6.01
CA PHE A 122 10.34 6.45 -4.73
C PHE A 122 9.04 5.75 -4.33
N TYR A 123 7.92 6.47 -4.34
CA TYR A 123 6.61 5.89 -4.00
C TYR A 123 6.32 4.66 -4.87
N GLY A 124 6.44 4.80 -6.20
CA GLY A 124 6.14 3.72 -7.13
C GLY A 124 6.99 2.48 -6.85
N MET A 125 8.31 2.66 -6.71
CA MET A 125 9.22 1.54 -6.43
C MET A 125 8.96 0.92 -5.06
N ALA A 126 8.73 1.72 -4.02
CA ALA A 126 8.44 1.22 -2.68
C ALA A 126 7.11 0.47 -2.61
N ALA A 127 6.07 0.94 -3.32
CA ALA A 127 4.78 0.27 -3.42
C ALA A 127 4.86 -1.03 -4.22
N ALA A 128 5.62 -1.07 -5.31
CA ALA A 128 5.88 -2.30 -6.08
C ALA A 128 6.69 -3.32 -5.27
N TYR A 129 7.66 -2.88 -4.46
CA TYR A 129 8.38 -3.77 -3.55
C TYR A 129 7.48 -4.27 -2.42
N GLY A 130 6.62 -3.42 -1.86
CA GLY A 130 5.60 -3.85 -0.90
C GLY A 130 4.61 -4.86 -1.51
N GLU A 131 4.29 -4.71 -2.79
CA GLU A 131 3.52 -5.73 -3.52
C GLU A 131 4.31 -7.02 -3.72
N TYR A 132 5.59 -6.94 -4.06
CA TYR A 132 6.47 -8.12 -4.12
C TYR A 132 6.46 -8.89 -2.79
N MET A 133 6.52 -8.19 -1.65
CA MET A 133 6.41 -8.83 -0.33
C MET A 133 5.05 -9.50 -0.09
N GLN A 134 3.95 -8.89 -0.55
CA GLN A 134 2.62 -9.52 -0.48
C GLN A 134 2.53 -10.79 -1.33
N ILE A 135 3.18 -10.80 -2.50
CA ILE A 135 3.28 -12.01 -3.34
C ILE A 135 4.05 -13.10 -2.62
N GLN A 136 5.22 -12.78 -2.06
CA GLN A 136 6.03 -13.77 -1.31
C GLN A 136 5.28 -14.32 -0.09
N ALA A 137 4.45 -13.51 0.55
CA ALA A 137 3.64 -13.89 1.70
C ALA A 137 2.34 -14.63 1.35
N GLY A 138 2.04 -14.86 0.07
CA GLY A 138 0.80 -15.52 -0.38
C GLY A 138 -0.45 -14.65 -0.36
N ILE A 139 -0.36 -13.41 0.12
CA ILE A 139 -1.49 -12.46 0.22
C ILE A 139 -2.08 -12.16 -1.15
N THR A 140 -1.26 -11.94 -2.18
CA THR A 140 -1.76 -11.64 -3.53
C THR A 140 -2.57 -12.79 -4.11
N LYS A 141 -2.17 -14.05 -3.84
CA LYS A 141 -2.93 -15.22 -4.29
C LYS A 141 -4.27 -15.28 -3.57
N ALA A 142 -4.28 -15.16 -2.25
CA ALA A 142 -5.51 -15.18 -1.46
C ALA A 142 -6.46 -14.03 -1.85
N ALA A 143 -5.95 -12.82 -2.07
CA ALA A 143 -6.75 -11.66 -2.43
C ALA A 143 -7.43 -11.82 -3.79
N ARG A 144 -6.74 -12.43 -4.77
CA ARG A 144 -7.29 -12.69 -6.11
C ARG A 144 -8.24 -13.88 -6.15
N SER A 145 -8.17 -14.76 -5.16
CA SER A 145 -9.02 -15.94 -5.05
C SER A 145 -10.18 -15.74 -4.08
N LEU A 146 -10.26 -14.59 -3.43
CA LEU A 146 -11.36 -14.26 -2.54
C LEU A 146 -12.63 -14.10 -3.38
N ASP A 147 -13.68 -14.82 -2.98
CA ASP A 147 -14.97 -14.69 -3.64
C ASP A 147 -15.55 -13.29 -3.36
N HIS A 148 -16.19 -12.71 -4.36
CA HIS A 148 -16.95 -11.47 -4.25
C HIS A 148 -18.42 -11.71 -4.61
N HIS A 149 -18.83 -12.96 -4.81
CA HIS A 149 -20.20 -13.39 -5.09
C HIS A 149 -20.86 -12.66 -6.27
N GLY A 150 -20.06 -12.13 -7.20
CA GLY A 150 -20.53 -11.31 -8.31
C GLY A 150 -20.95 -9.87 -7.94
N ASP A 151 -20.62 -9.38 -6.74
CA ASP A 151 -20.82 -7.99 -6.33
C ASP A 151 -19.58 -7.13 -6.63
N ASP A 152 -19.73 -6.22 -7.60
CA ASP A 152 -18.68 -5.27 -8.00
C ASP A 152 -18.21 -4.38 -6.85
N LYS A 153 -19.08 -4.04 -5.89
CA LYS A 153 -18.70 -3.19 -4.75
C LYS A 153 -17.78 -3.94 -3.79
N GLU A 154 -18.03 -5.23 -3.63
CA GLU A 154 -17.19 -6.11 -2.83
C GLU A 154 -15.83 -6.28 -3.52
N LEU A 155 -15.82 -6.58 -4.82
CA LEU A 155 -14.58 -6.65 -5.60
C LEU A 155 -13.76 -5.35 -5.50
N ASP A 156 -14.41 -4.21 -5.68
CA ASP A 156 -13.78 -2.90 -5.54
C ASP A 156 -13.18 -2.67 -4.14
N GLU A 157 -13.87 -3.12 -3.09
CA GLU A 157 -13.34 -3.02 -1.71
C GLU A 157 -12.13 -3.94 -1.51
N GLN A 158 -12.17 -5.17 -2.03
CA GLN A 158 -11.04 -6.11 -1.99
C GLN A 158 -9.82 -5.53 -2.73
N GLU A 159 -10.02 -4.92 -3.91
CA GLU A 159 -8.96 -4.24 -4.66
C GLU A 159 -8.40 -3.02 -3.90
N ARG A 160 -9.26 -2.22 -3.26
CA ARG A 160 -8.83 -1.10 -2.41
C ARG A 160 -8.02 -1.58 -1.21
N ARG A 161 -8.45 -2.65 -0.52
CA ARG A 161 -7.71 -3.27 0.60
C ARG A 161 -6.31 -3.70 0.15
N TYR A 162 -6.20 -4.39 -0.99
CA TYR A 162 -4.92 -4.80 -1.57
C TYR A 162 -4.04 -3.59 -1.95
N SER A 163 -4.62 -2.60 -2.62
CA SER A 163 -3.91 -1.38 -3.06
C SER A 163 -3.41 -0.53 -1.89
N TYR A 164 -4.24 -0.33 -0.86
CA TYR A 164 -3.87 0.43 0.32
C TYR A 164 -2.83 -0.29 1.19
N GLN A 165 -2.80 -1.62 1.17
CA GLN A 165 -1.73 -2.37 1.79
C GLN A 165 -0.38 -2.07 1.13
N ARG A 166 -0.33 -2.00 -0.20
CA ARG A 166 0.89 -1.58 -0.94
C ARG A 166 1.33 -0.17 -0.53
N ALA A 167 0.38 0.76 -0.43
CA ALA A 167 0.67 2.13 0.04
C ALA A 167 1.21 2.15 1.47
N CYS A 168 0.65 1.34 2.37
CA CYS A 168 1.13 1.22 3.74
C CYS A 168 2.55 0.66 3.81
N LEU A 169 2.84 -0.42 3.10
CA LEU A 169 4.17 -1.02 3.06
C LEU A 169 5.20 -0.06 2.46
N ALA A 170 4.81 0.77 1.48
CA ALA A 170 5.65 1.85 0.98
C ALA A 170 5.96 2.91 2.05
N GLY A 171 4.99 3.20 2.93
CA GLY A 171 5.17 4.06 4.10
C GLY A 171 6.19 3.51 5.10
N ALA A 172 6.09 2.22 5.43
CA ALA A 172 7.06 1.55 6.29
C ALA A 172 8.48 1.62 5.70
N ALA A 173 8.61 1.34 4.39
CA ALA A 173 9.88 1.48 3.67
C ALA A 173 10.40 2.92 3.66
N ALA A 174 9.53 3.92 3.57
CA ALA A 174 9.91 5.32 3.65
C ALA A 174 10.54 5.67 5.01
N LYS A 175 9.98 5.18 6.12
CA LYS A 175 10.59 5.35 7.46
C LYS A 175 11.96 4.66 7.52
N ALA A 176 12.05 3.41 7.05
CA ALA A 176 13.29 2.64 7.07
C ALA A 176 14.43 3.31 6.29
N LEU A 177 14.10 3.98 5.17
CA LEU A 177 15.07 4.69 4.33
C LEU A 177 15.24 6.16 4.70
N GLY A 178 14.76 6.60 5.87
CA GLY A 178 14.95 7.94 6.39
C GLY A 178 14.22 9.04 5.61
N ARG A 179 13.16 8.71 4.88
CA ARG A 179 12.33 9.69 4.17
C ARG A 179 11.28 10.28 5.09
N THR A 180 10.74 11.43 4.71
CA THR A 180 9.52 11.99 5.33
C THR A 180 8.29 11.62 4.49
N PRO A 181 7.07 11.63 5.05
CA PRO A 181 5.86 11.35 4.27
C PRO A 181 5.70 12.26 3.05
N ARG A 182 6.03 13.55 3.19
CA ARG A 182 5.99 14.52 2.10
C ARG A 182 6.93 14.17 0.95
N THR A 183 8.12 13.67 1.26
CA THR A 183 9.11 13.25 0.25
C THR A 183 8.87 11.83 -0.27
N GLY A 184 8.10 11.02 0.47
CA GLY A 184 7.84 9.63 0.17
C GLY A 184 6.64 9.44 -0.77
N ALA A 185 5.58 10.25 -0.65
CA ALA A 185 4.36 10.07 -1.44
C ALA A 185 3.49 11.36 -1.54
N PRO A 186 4.01 12.47 -2.11
CA PRO A 186 3.35 13.78 -2.07
C PRO A 186 2.01 13.85 -2.82
N SER A 187 1.76 12.92 -3.75
CA SER A 187 0.56 12.90 -4.58
C SER A 187 -0.57 12.05 -3.99
N LEU A 188 -0.32 11.28 -2.92
CA LEU A 188 -1.37 10.47 -2.31
C LEU A 188 -2.39 11.35 -1.60
N LYS A 189 -3.64 10.91 -1.64
CA LYS A 189 -4.80 11.54 -0.99
C LYS A 189 -5.69 10.48 -0.36
N GLY A 190 -6.63 10.92 0.49
CA GLY A 190 -7.65 10.06 1.08
C GLY A 190 -7.07 8.84 1.80
N ASN A 191 -7.72 7.68 1.62
CA ASN A 191 -7.35 6.44 2.30
C ASN A 191 -5.96 5.91 1.89
N ALA A 192 -5.50 6.16 0.67
CA ALA A 192 -4.13 5.80 0.28
C ALA A 192 -3.08 6.58 1.09
N LEU A 193 -3.28 7.88 1.30
CA LEU A 193 -2.39 8.70 2.15
C LEU A 193 -2.49 8.28 3.62
N HIS A 194 -3.70 7.96 4.10
CA HIS A 194 -3.91 7.44 5.44
C HIS A 194 -3.07 6.18 5.68
N TRP A 195 -3.18 5.18 4.81
CA TRP A 195 -2.47 3.92 4.94
C TRP A 195 -0.96 4.07 4.77
N PHE A 196 -0.50 4.88 3.82
CA PHE A 196 0.92 5.24 3.72
C PHE A 196 1.44 5.84 5.04
N THR A 197 0.67 6.76 5.64
CA THR A 197 1.05 7.39 6.92
C THR A 197 1.01 6.40 8.08
N GLN A 198 0.07 5.45 8.07
CA GLN A 198 -0.03 4.37 9.04
C GLN A 198 1.24 3.51 9.02
N GLY A 199 1.63 3.00 7.85
CA GLY A 199 2.86 2.23 7.69
C GLY A 199 4.11 3.03 8.02
N PHE A 200 4.15 4.31 7.67
CA PHE A 200 5.25 5.20 8.09
C PHE A 200 5.38 5.28 9.60
N LYS A 201 4.28 5.44 10.34
CA LYS A 201 4.30 5.48 11.81
C LYS A 201 4.74 4.14 12.39
N ALA A 202 4.14 3.04 11.90
CA ALA A 202 4.43 1.69 12.37
C ALA A 202 5.87 1.25 12.07
N GLY A 203 6.45 1.65 10.93
CA GLY A 203 7.81 1.27 10.53
C GLY A 203 7.96 -0.17 10.05
N GLY A 204 6.89 -0.95 10.03
CA GLY A 204 6.88 -2.34 9.61
C GLY A 204 5.50 -2.79 9.11
N PRO A 205 5.42 -4.00 8.55
CA PRO A 205 4.17 -4.55 7.98
C PRO A 205 3.06 -4.79 9.01
N GLY A 206 3.36 -4.89 10.31
CA GLY A 206 2.33 -5.11 11.34
C GLY A 206 1.26 -4.02 11.43
N GLY A 207 1.57 -2.78 11.01
CA GLY A 207 0.59 -1.69 10.90
C GLY A 207 -0.23 -1.69 9.61
N CYS A 208 -0.02 -2.66 8.70
CA CYS A 208 -0.54 -2.63 7.33
C CYS A 208 -1.64 -3.64 7.03
N ASN A 209 -2.24 -4.25 8.06
CA ASN A 209 -3.33 -5.20 7.86
C ASN A 209 -4.65 -4.48 7.48
N THR A 210 -4.80 -4.20 6.19
CA THR A 210 -5.99 -3.57 5.61
C THR A 210 -7.18 -4.52 5.55
N TRP A 211 -6.98 -5.83 5.63
CA TRP A 211 -8.05 -6.84 5.58
C TRP A 211 -8.83 -6.93 6.91
N LYS A 212 -8.21 -6.58 8.04
CA LYS A 212 -8.88 -6.41 9.34
C LYS A 212 -9.47 -5.02 9.56
N ALA A 213 -9.22 -4.07 8.66
CA ALA A 213 -9.70 -2.70 8.82
C ALA A 213 -11.22 -2.58 8.55
N PRO A 214 -11.91 -1.65 9.22
CA PRO A 214 -13.31 -1.36 8.91
C PRO A 214 -13.44 -0.76 7.49
N SER A 215 -14.57 -1.03 6.82
CA SER A 215 -14.80 -0.60 5.43
C SER A 215 -14.64 0.92 5.24
N SER A 216 -14.97 1.73 6.25
CA SER A 216 -14.75 3.20 6.22
C SER A 216 -13.29 3.65 6.05
N LYS A 217 -12.33 2.75 6.29
CA LYS A 217 -10.89 3.00 6.10
C LYS A 217 -10.36 2.48 4.76
N VAL A 218 -11.22 1.81 3.98
CA VAL A 218 -10.88 1.19 2.71
C VAL A 218 -11.91 1.46 1.61
N SER A 219 -12.95 2.26 1.88
CA SER A 219 -13.93 2.80 0.94
C SER A 219 -13.48 4.08 0.27
#